data_AF-X0V0B7-F1
#
_entry.id   AF-X0V0B7-F1
#
_cell.length_a   1.000
_cell.length_b   1.000
_cell.length_c   1.000
_cell.angle_alpha   90.00
_cell.angle_beta   90.00
_cell.angle_gamma   90.00
#
_symmetry.space_group_name_H-M   'P 1'
#
loop_
_entity.id
_entity.type
_entity.pdbx_description
1 polymer ?
#
loop_
_entity_poly.entity_id
_entity_poly.type
_entity_poly.pdbx_seq_one_letter_code
_entity_poly.pdbx_strand_id
1 'polypeptide(L)'
;MKIVKNKISLTELKKMARQKETYQHKQLAAGRWQKLTFFEQMANIGSEVERAISWRKKRNKEYSQRAFARALELLTLTITDLRNKKRLRELTRLREVLVDYFFGKNQFSFSDKLWHNYFYAFTYAARVSSIVKR
;
A
#
# COMPACT_ATOMS: atom_id res chain seq x y z
N MET A 1 5.15 47.37 -9.41
CA MET A 1 4.73 45.96 -9.33
C MET A 1 5.98 45.09 -9.15
N LYS A 2 6.33 44.67 -7.92
CA LYS A 2 7.51 43.80 -7.67
C LYS A 2 7.00 42.43 -7.23
N ILE A 3 7.15 41.44 -8.10
CA ILE A 3 6.84 40.03 -7.81
C ILE A 3 7.88 39.54 -6.81
N VAL A 4 7.47 39.32 -5.56
CA VAL A 4 8.32 38.71 -4.53
C VAL A 4 8.49 37.22 -4.87
N LYS A 5 9.62 36.87 -5.49
CA LYS A 5 10.02 35.46 -5.64
C LYS A 5 10.49 34.96 -4.28
N ASN A 6 9.60 34.31 -3.54
CA ASN A 6 9.96 33.68 -2.28
C ASN A 6 10.93 32.50 -2.58
N LYS A 7 12.22 32.67 -2.29
CA LYS A 7 13.24 31.62 -2.43
C LYS A 7 13.12 30.67 -1.24
N ILE A 8 12.41 29.56 -1.42
CA ILE A 8 12.39 28.46 -0.44
C ILE A 8 13.83 27.93 -0.33
N SER A 9 14.33 27.76 0.90
CA SER A 9 15.70 27.31 1.14
C SER A 9 15.88 25.83 0.76
N LEU A 10 17.08 25.45 0.30
CA LEU A 10 17.41 24.04 0.02
C LEU A 10 17.21 23.13 1.25
N THR A 11 17.34 23.69 2.44
CA THR A 11 17.10 23.03 3.73
C THR A 11 15.62 22.78 3.95
N GLU A 12 14.74 23.73 3.62
CA GLU A 12 13.29 23.55 3.68
C GLU A 12 12.79 22.61 2.59
N LEU A 13 13.33 22.68 1.37
CA LEU A 13 13.05 21.70 0.32
C LEU A 13 13.44 20.29 0.76
N LYS A 14 14.62 20.13 1.37
CA LYS A 14 15.06 18.84 1.95
C LYS A 14 14.21 18.41 3.14
N LYS A 15 13.71 19.34 3.97
CA LYS A 15 12.85 19.05 5.13
C LYS A 15 11.43 18.66 4.72
N MET A 16 10.88 19.31 3.69
CA MET A 16 9.61 18.93 3.04
C MET A 16 9.74 17.61 2.28
N ALA A 17 10.89 17.35 1.66
CA ALA A 17 11.20 16.06 1.04
C ALA A 17 11.45 14.95 2.08
N ARG A 18 12.02 15.26 3.26
CA ARG A 18 12.21 14.31 4.38
C ARG A 18 10.95 14.05 5.20
N GLN A 19 10.01 15.00 5.25
CA GLN A 19 8.70 14.79 5.87
C GLN A 19 7.82 13.83 5.03
N LYS A 20 8.19 13.63 3.75
CA LYS A 20 7.70 12.52 2.95
C LYS A 20 8.46 11.25 3.32
N GLU A 21 7.74 10.30 3.91
CA GLU A 21 8.09 8.87 4.00
C GLU A 21 8.95 8.42 5.20
N THR A 22 8.39 8.54 6.41
CA THR A 22 8.70 7.59 7.49
C THR A 22 8.05 6.24 7.16
N TYR A 23 8.78 5.37 6.48
CA TYR A 23 8.34 3.98 6.24
C TYR A 23 8.26 3.22 7.57
N GLN A 24 7.09 2.66 7.88
CA GLN A 24 6.93 1.72 8.99
C GLN A 24 7.74 0.45 8.73
N HIS A 25 7.79 -0.01 7.48
CA HIS A 25 8.60 -1.14 7.05
C HIS A 25 9.95 -0.71 6.46
N LYS A 26 10.81 -0.14 7.30
CA LYS A 26 12.13 0.41 6.91
C LYS A 26 12.97 -0.55 6.04
N GLN A 27 13.03 -1.84 6.40
CA GLN A 27 13.81 -2.82 5.63
C GLN A 27 13.17 -3.19 4.27
N LEU A 28 11.84 -3.19 4.19
CA LEU A 28 11.14 -3.45 2.92
C LEU A 28 11.37 -2.28 1.97
N ALA A 29 11.22 -1.05 2.46
CA ALA A 29 11.52 0.17 1.73
C ALA A 29 12.99 0.26 1.28
N ALA A 30 13.94 -0.30 2.06
CA ALA A 30 15.37 -0.33 1.75
C ALA A 30 15.80 -1.32 0.65
N GLY A 31 14.88 -1.77 -0.21
CA GLY A 31 15.22 -2.59 -1.38
C GLY A 31 14.79 -4.06 -1.30
N ARG A 32 14.36 -4.56 -0.13
CA ARG A 32 13.87 -5.95 -0.01
C ARG A 32 12.53 -6.13 -0.72
N TRP A 33 11.67 -5.10 -0.74
CA TRP A 33 10.36 -5.18 -1.40
C TRP A 33 10.48 -5.44 -2.91
N GLN A 34 11.48 -4.85 -3.55
CA GLN A 34 11.76 -5.01 -4.98
C GLN A 34 12.40 -6.38 -5.31
N LYS A 35 12.74 -7.20 -4.31
CA LYS A 35 13.17 -8.58 -4.54
C LYS A 35 11.99 -9.55 -4.59
N LEU A 36 10.84 -9.15 -4.03
CA LEU A 36 9.62 -9.93 -4.09
C LEU A 36 9.07 -9.94 -5.52
N THR A 37 8.45 -11.06 -5.89
CA THR A 37 7.59 -11.16 -7.07
C THR A 37 6.33 -10.32 -6.87
N PHE A 38 5.65 -9.99 -7.97
CA PHE A 38 4.37 -9.29 -7.90
C PHE A 38 3.34 -10.01 -7.02
N PHE A 39 3.26 -11.35 -7.09
CA PHE A 39 2.34 -12.13 -6.27
C PHE A 39 2.66 -12.02 -4.78
N GLU A 40 3.95 -12.07 -4.41
CA GLU A 40 4.37 -11.88 -3.02
C GLU A 40 4.10 -10.45 -2.53
N GLN A 41 4.34 -9.43 -3.36
CA GLN A 41 4.00 -8.04 -3.03
C GLN A 41 2.49 -7.91 -2.73
N MET A 42 1.65 -8.43 -3.61
CA MET A 42 0.18 -8.39 -3.45
C MET A 42 -0.32 -9.20 -2.26
N ALA A 43 0.27 -10.37 -1.98
CA ALA A 43 -0.08 -11.19 -0.81
C ALA A 43 0.27 -10.49 0.52
N ASN A 44 1.40 -9.79 0.58
CA ASN A 44 1.79 -9.01 1.75
C ASN A 44 0.86 -7.80 1.96
N ILE A 45 0.49 -7.08 0.88
CA ILE A 45 -0.52 -6.01 0.95
C ILE A 45 -1.85 -6.56 1.48
N GLY A 46 -2.30 -7.69 0.94
CA GLY A 46 -3.54 -8.35 1.36
C GLY A 46 -3.54 -8.74 2.84
N SER A 47 -2.41 -9.19 3.37
CA SER A 47 -2.26 -9.52 4.79
C SER A 47 -2.46 -8.30 5.70
N GLU A 48 -2.01 -7.11 5.28
CA GLU A 48 -2.27 -5.87 6.02
C GLU A 48 -3.73 -5.39 5.90
N VAL A 49 -4.36 -5.59 4.74
CA VAL A 49 -5.79 -5.31 4.54
C VAL A 49 -6.65 -6.21 5.45
N GLU A 50 -6.37 -7.51 5.47
CA GLU A 50 -7.05 -8.48 6.35
C GLU A 50 -6.88 -8.13 7.83
N ARG A 51 -5.67 -7.73 8.22
CA ARG A 51 -5.39 -7.26 9.58
C ARG A 51 -6.20 -6.01 9.92
N ALA A 52 -6.32 -5.07 8.99
CA ALA A 52 -7.14 -3.88 9.18
C ALA A 52 -8.63 -4.22 9.34
N ILE A 53 -9.15 -5.14 8.52
CA ILE A 53 -10.53 -5.65 8.63
C ILE A 53 -10.74 -6.34 9.98
N SER A 54 -9.82 -7.22 10.40
CA SER A 54 -9.90 -7.95 11.66
C SER A 54 -9.97 -7.03 12.88
N TRP A 55 -9.13 -5.99 12.93
CA TRP A 55 -9.18 -5.00 14.01
C TRP A 55 -10.46 -4.15 13.97
N ARG A 56 -10.97 -3.83 12.77
CA ARG A 56 -12.26 -3.12 12.63
C ARG A 56 -13.42 -3.94 13.18
N LYS A 57 -13.47 -5.26 12.89
CA LYS A 57 -14.46 -6.19 13.47
C LYS A 57 -14.41 -6.24 15.00
N LYS A 58 -13.21 -6.12 15.57
CA LYS A 58 -12.99 -6.01 17.03
C LYS A 58 -13.29 -4.61 17.60
N ARG A 59 -13.85 -3.70 16.79
CA ARG A 59 -14.12 -2.29 17.15
C ARG A 59 -12.87 -1.51 17.60
N ASN A 60 -11.68 -1.96 17.22
CA ASN A 60 -10.43 -1.29 17.51
C ASN A 60 -10.01 -0.43 16.31
N LYS A 61 -10.54 0.80 16.27
CA LYS A 61 -10.32 1.75 15.17
C LYS A 61 -8.85 2.09 14.97
N GLU A 62 -8.11 2.34 16.05
CA GLU A 62 -6.71 2.74 15.98
C GLU A 62 -5.84 1.65 15.32
N TYR A 63 -5.97 0.41 15.79
CA TYR A 63 -5.18 -0.69 15.22
C TYR A 63 -5.59 -1.02 13.79
N SER A 64 -6.88 -0.86 13.47
CA SER A 64 -7.38 -0.99 12.09
C SER A 64 -6.71 0.04 11.17
N GLN A 65 -6.69 1.32 11.59
CA GLN A 65 -6.08 2.40 10.81
C GLN A 65 -4.56 2.21 10.67
N ARG A 66 -3.87 1.78 11.74
CA ARG A 66 -2.43 1.47 11.69
C ARG A 66 -2.11 0.32 10.72
N ALA A 67 -2.94 -0.72 10.67
CA ALA A 67 -2.79 -1.80 9.69
C ALA A 67 -3.07 -1.32 8.26
N PHE A 68 -4.11 -0.51 8.07
CA PHE A 68 -4.40 0.04 6.76
C PHE A 68 -3.32 1.01 6.24
N ALA A 69 -2.73 1.83 7.11
CA ALA A 69 -1.61 2.68 6.75
C ALA A 69 -0.42 1.87 6.21
N ARG A 70 -0.14 0.70 6.82
CA ARG A 70 0.87 -0.24 6.31
C ARG A 70 0.48 -0.83 4.96
N ALA A 71 -0.78 -1.22 4.76
CA ALA A 71 -1.26 -1.68 3.46
C ALA A 71 -1.03 -0.63 2.35
N LEU A 72 -1.33 0.65 2.63
CA LEU A 72 -1.10 1.75 1.69
C LEU A 72 0.39 2.01 1.43
N GLU A 73 1.24 1.90 2.45
CA GLU A 73 2.69 1.99 2.30
C GLU A 73 3.22 0.90 1.35
N LEU A 74 2.85 -0.35 1.57
CA LEU A 74 3.25 -1.48 0.73
C LEU A 74 2.70 -1.39 -0.70
N LEU A 75 1.45 -0.89 -0.85
CA LEU A 75 0.88 -0.62 -2.16
C LEU A 75 1.61 0.52 -2.88
N THR A 76 2.03 1.55 -2.15
CA THR A 76 2.84 2.65 -2.70
C THR A 76 4.19 2.13 -3.18
N LEU A 77 4.88 1.31 -2.38
CA LEU A 77 6.13 0.66 -2.80
C LEU A 77 5.92 -0.17 -4.09
N THR A 78 4.81 -0.91 -4.16
CA THR A 78 4.43 -1.71 -5.35
C THR A 78 4.14 -0.86 -6.59
N ILE A 79 3.49 0.29 -6.42
CA ILE A 79 3.22 1.26 -7.50
C ILE A 79 4.51 1.90 -8.00
N THR A 80 5.45 2.20 -7.11
CA THR A 80 6.74 2.82 -7.47
C THR A 80 7.74 1.85 -8.10
N ASP A 81 7.49 0.54 -8.03
CA ASP A 81 8.34 -0.48 -8.63
C ASP A 81 8.21 -0.46 -10.16
N LEU A 82 9.31 -0.12 -10.86
CA LEU A 82 9.34 -0.03 -12.32
C LEU A 82 8.95 -1.33 -13.03
N ARG A 83 9.13 -2.49 -12.37
CA ARG A 83 8.71 -3.81 -12.90
C ARG A 83 7.20 -3.92 -13.02
N ASN A 84 6.45 -3.13 -12.25
CA ASN A 84 5.00 -3.10 -12.23
C ASN A 84 4.40 -2.01 -13.13
N LYS A 85 5.20 -1.33 -13.97
CA LYS A 85 4.74 -0.23 -14.84
C LYS A 85 3.53 -0.58 -15.72
N LYS A 86 3.42 -1.84 -16.16
CA LYS A 86 2.29 -2.34 -16.97
C LYS A 86 0.98 -2.51 -16.17
N ARG A 87 1.00 -2.35 -14.84
CA ARG A 87 -0.13 -2.59 -13.92
C ARG A 87 -0.55 -1.34 -13.15
N LEU A 88 0.04 -0.19 -13.44
CA LEU A 88 -0.19 1.04 -12.67
C LEU A 88 -1.66 1.42 -12.59
N ARG A 89 -2.40 1.36 -13.70
CA ARG A 89 -3.84 1.68 -13.74
C ARG A 89 -4.64 0.86 -12.73
N GLU A 90 -4.38 -0.44 -12.66
CA GLU A 90 -5.09 -1.34 -11.75
C GLU A 90 -4.64 -1.15 -10.29
N LEU A 91 -3.34 -0.90 -10.06
CA LEU A 91 -2.82 -0.63 -8.73
C LEU A 91 -3.32 0.71 -8.14
N THR A 92 -3.45 1.74 -8.97
CA THR A 92 -3.99 3.03 -8.51
C THR A 92 -5.50 2.95 -8.25
N ARG A 93 -6.24 2.21 -9.07
CA ARG A 93 -7.66 1.91 -8.79
C ARG A 93 -7.83 1.11 -7.50
N LEU A 94 -7.00 0.10 -7.28
CA LEU A 94 -6.99 -0.66 -6.03
C LEU A 94 -6.80 0.28 -4.83
N ARG A 95 -5.89 1.25 -4.94
CA ARG A 95 -5.68 2.27 -3.90
C ARG A 95 -6.94 3.10 -3.65
N GLU A 96 -7.60 3.58 -4.69
CA GLU A 96 -8.84 4.36 -4.60
C GLU A 96 -9.95 3.57 -3.90
N VAL A 97 -10.19 2.34 -4.35
CA VAL A 97 -11.24 1.46 -3.80
C VAL A 97 -10.94 1.09 -2.35
N LEU A 98 -9.67 0.83 -2.00
CA LEU A 98 -9.26 0.59 -0.62
C LEU A 98 -9.50 1.80 0.29
N VAL A 99 -9.13 3.00 -0.17
CA VAL A 99 -9.33 4.23 0.61
C VAL A 99 -10.81 4.51 0.81
N ASP A 100 -11.63 4.37 -0.24
CA ASP A 100 -13.08 4.52 -0.13
C ASP A 100 -13.71 3.49 0.83
N TYR A 101 -13.24 2.24 0.81
CA TYR A 101 -13.77 1.20 1.69
C TYR A 101 -13.43 1.40 3.19
N PHE A 102 -12.25 1.95 3.52
CA PHE A 102 -11.86 2.16 4.93
C PHE A 102 -12.23 3.55 5.48
N PHE A 103 -12.27 4.58 4.64
CA PHE A 103 -12.45 5.98 5.06
C PHE A 103 -13.55 6.72 4.31
N GLY A 104 -14.05 6.17 3.20
CA GLY A 104 -15.10 6.76 2.39
C GLY A 104 -16.48 6.21 2.73
N LYS A 105 -17.39 6.33 1.75
CA LYS A 105 -18.77 5.86 1.87
C LYS A 105 -18.94 4.43 1.37
N ASN A 106 -17.85 3.77 1.01
CA ASN A 106 -17.85 2.49 0.31
C ASN A 106 -18.72 2.56 -0.97
N GLN A 107 -18.53 3.61 -1.77
CA GLN A 107 -19.29 3.86 -3.01
C GLN A 107 -19.12 2.74 -4.04
N PHE A 108 -18.03 1.97 -3.95
CA PHE A 108 -17.78 0.81 -4.81
C PHE A 108 -18.37 -0.49 -4.26
N SER A 109 -19.06 -0.44 -3.11
CA SER A 109 -19.79 -1.58 -2.51
C SER A 109 -18.93 -2.83 -2.28
N PHE A 110 -17.64 -2.65 -1.98
CA PHE A 110 -16.78 -3.78 -1.61
C PHE A 110 -17.14 -4.29 -0.22
N SER A 111 -17.09 -5.61 -0.04
CA SER A 111 -17.34 -6.26 1.26
C SER A 111 -16.06 -6.94 1.77
N ASP A 112 -16.03 -7.26 3.06
CA ASP A 112 -14.93 -8.00 3.70
C ASP A 112 -14.63 -9.31 2.93
N LYS A 113 -15.68 -10.02 2.47
CA LYS A 113 -15.55 -11.25 1.70
C LYS A 113 -14.93 -11.00 0.32
N LEU A 114 -15.28 -9.90 -0.35
CA LEU A 114 -14.70 -9.55 -1.64
C LEU A 114 -13.20 -9.23 -1.51
N TRP A 115 -12.80 -8.51 -0.46
CA TRP A 115 -11.38 -8.26 -0.19
C TRP A 115 -10.62 -9.55 0.11
N HIS A 116 -11.21 -10.42 0.93
CA HIS A 116 -10.64 -11.72 1.22
C HIS A 116 -10.38 -12.52 -0.06
N ASN A 117 -11.41 -12.67 -0.90
CA ASN A 117 -11.29 -13.42 -2.14
C ASN A 117 -10.25 -12.82 -3.10
N TYR A 118 -10.23 -11.49 -3.24
CA TYR A 118 -9.28 -10.79 -4.10
C TYR A 118 -7.83 -11.04 -3.68
N PHE A 119 -7.51 -10.86 -2.40
CA PHE A 119 -6.14 -11.03 -1.91
C PHE A 119 -5.73 -12.48 -1.70
N TYR A 120 -6.68 -13.36 -1.38
CA TYR A 120 -6.42 -14.79 -1.23
C TYR A 120 -5.86 -15.41 -2.53
N ALA A 121 -6.35 -14.99 -3.69
CA ALA A 121 -5.83 -15.44 -4.98
C ALA A 121 -4.32 -15.16 -5.12
N PHE A 122 -3.84 -14.02 -4.64
CA PHE A 122 -2.40 -13.68 -4.66
C PHE A 122 -1.60 -14.48 -3.64
N THR A 123 -2.14 -14.71 -2.44
CA THR A 123 -1.51 -15.57 -1.44
C THR A 123 -1.34 -17.00 -1.96
N TYR A 124 -2.37 -17.54 -2.59
CA TYR A 124 -2.32 -18.85 -3.23
C TYR A 124 -1.28 -18.90 -4.34
N ALA A 125 -1.29 -17.93 -5.27
CA ALA A 125 -0.33 -17.85 -6.36
C ALA A 125 1.12 -17.70 -5.88
N ALA A 126 1.37 -16.89 -4.85
CA ALA A 126 2.69 -16.76 -4.23
C ALA A 126 3.19 -18.09 -3.67
N ARG A 127 2.29 -18.87 -3.02
CA ARG A 127 2.65 -20.18 -2.48
C ARG A 127 2.97 -21.18 -3.59
N VAL A 128 2.14 -21.28 -4.62
CA VAL A 128 2.38 -22.18 -5.76
C VAL A 128 3.69 -21.82 -6.46
N SER A 129 3.93 -20.52 -6.72
CA SER A 129 5.18 -20.07 -7.36
C SER A 129 6.43 -20.37 -6.54
N SER A 130 6.33 -20.35 -5.20
CA SER A 130 7.46 -20.69 -4.32
C SER A 130 7.84 -22.18 -4.36
N ILE A 131 6.88 -23.05 -4.67
CA ILE A 131 7.09 -24.50 -4.77
C ILE A 131 7.78 -24.83 -6.09
N VAL A 132 7.36 -24.22 -7.20
CA VAL A 132 7.91 -24.47 -8.54
C VAL A 132 9.36 -23.94 -8.71
N LYS A 133 9.80 -23.01 -7.85
CA LYS A 133 11.16 -22.46 -7.88
C LYS A 133 12.19 -23.24 -7.05
N ARG A 134 11.77 -24.30 -6.35
CA ARG A 134 12.64 -25.22 -5.60
C ARG A 134 12.93 -26.45 -6.44
#